data_AF-S7RWM9-F1
#
_entry.id   AF-S7RWM9-F1
#
_cell.length_a   1.000
_cell.length_b   1.000
_cell.length_c   1.000
_cell.angle_alpha   90.00
_cell.angle_beta   90.00
_cell.angle_gamma   90.00
#
_symmetry.space_group_name_H-M   'P 1'
#
loop_
_entity.id
_entity.type
_entity.pdbx_description
1 polymer ?
#
loop_
_entity_poly.entity_id
_entity_poly.type
_entity_poly.pdbx_seq_one_letter_code
_entity_poly.pdbx_strand_id
1 'polypeptide(L)'
;MSEQAKPANITDQAAKGGVLTKLILFSLSLGIIPISSYFLSERYVWNGNSNYAAITAVFAANVVLVTYIILSILEDKSPASVPPDVPKDTKKKQ
;
A
#
# COMPACT_ATOMS: atom_id res chain seq x y z
N MET A 1 -27.56 15.83 -12.17
CA MET A 1 -26.96 15.56 -10.85
C MET A 1 -26.12 14.28 -10.86
N SER A 2 -25.28 14.07 -11.88
CA SER A 2 -24.62 12.76 -12.14
C SER A 2 -23.10 12.81 -12.02
N GLU A 3 -22.53 14.01 -11.83
CA GLU A 3 -21.08 14.21 -11.71
C GLU A 3 -20.58 14.08 -10.27
N GLN A 4 -21.45 14.27 -9.28
CA GLN A 4 -21.09 14.22 -7.85
C GLN A 4 -21.10 12.79 -7.27
N ALA A 5 -21.64 11.80 -8.00
CA ALA A 5 -21.63 10.39 -7.58
C ALA A 5 -20.29 9.67 -7.87
N LYS A 6 -19.48 10.21 -8.79
CA LYS A 6 -18.16 9.63 -9.13
C LYS A 6 -17.13 9.73 -7.99
N PRO A 7 -16.91 10.88 -7.33
CA PRO A 7 -15.94 10.97 -6.23
C PRO A 7 -16.37 10.18 -4.98
N ALA A 8 -17.67 10.09 -4.71
CA ALA A 8 -18.20 9.29 -3.59
C ALA A 8 -17.87 7.80 -3.77
N ASN A 9 -18.13 7.24 -4.96
CA ASN A 9 -17.84 5.84 -5.25
C ASN A 9 -16.35 5.50 -5.22
N ILE A 10 -15.46 6.41 -5.63
CA ILE A 10 -14.00 6.17 -5.61
C ILE A 10 -13.48 6.15 -4.16
N THR A 11 -13.98 7.05 -3.31
CA THR A 11 -13.60 7.10 -1.89
C THR A 11 -14.11 5.86 -1.14
N ASP A 12 -15.35 5.44 -1.39
CA ASP A 12 -15.92 4.22 -0.81
C ASP A 12 -15.22 2.96 -1.30
N GLN A 13 -14.82 2.90 -2.57
CA GLN A 13 -14.10 1.75 -3.12
C GLN A 13 -12.65 1.69 -2.61
N ALA A 14 -11.98 2.82 -2.45
CA ALA A 14 -10.66 2.91 -1.81
C ALA A 14 -10.70 2.52 -0.33
N ALA A 15 -11.80 2.87 0.38
CA ALA A 15 -12.03 2.50 1.76
C ALA A 15 -12.37 1.00 1.93
N LYS A 16 -13.10 0.40 0.96
CA LYS A 16 -13.51 -1.02 0.99
C LYS A 16 -12.41 -1.98 0.50
N GLY A 17 -11.47 -1.52 -0.34
CA GLY A 17 -10.49 -2.37 -1.02
C GLY A 17 -9.15 -2.61 -0.32
N GLY A 18 -9.00 -2.25 0.96
CA GLY A 18 -7.72 -2.42 1.70
C GLY A 18 -6.59 -1.47 1.29
N VAL A 19 -6.80 -0.64 0.26
CA VAL A 19 -5.82 0.31 -0.30
C VAL A 19 -5.35 1.32 0.76
N LEU A 20 -6.28 1.83 1.59
CA LEU A 20 -5.95 2.82 2.63
C LEU A 20 -4.92 2.26 3.64
N THR A 21 -5.10 1.02 4.09
CA THR A 21 -4.16 0.36 5.01
C THR A 21 -2.77 0.22 4.38
N LYS A 22 -2.70 -0.10 3.09
CA LYS A 22 -1.43 -0.21 2.38
C LYS A 22 -0.72 1.12 2.16
N LEU A 23 -1.47 2.18 1.88
CA LEU A 23 -0.91 3.53 1.77
C LEU A 23 -0.30 3.97 3.11
N ILE A 24 -0.99 3.69 4.21
CA ILE A 24 -0.46 3.95 5.56
C ILE A 24 0.81 3.14 5.81
N LEU A 25 0.78 1.82 5.51
CA LEU A 25 1.92 0.94 5.69
C LEU A 25 3.13 1.38 4.83
N PHE A 26 2.87 1.78 3.59
CA PHE A 26 3.88 2.29 2.67
C PHE A 26 4.51 3.58 3.19
N SER A 27 3.69 4.54 3.63
CA SER A 27 4.14 5.80 4.20
C SER A 27 5.05 5.58 5.42
N LEU A 28 4.63 4.69 6.33
CA LEU A 28 5.44 4.30 7.49
C LEU A 28 6.75 3.63 7.06
N SER A 29 6.69 2.72 6.09
CA SER A 29 7.86 2.00 5.57
C SER A 29 8.87 2.94 4.94
N LEU A 30 8.41 3.97 4.21
CA LEU A 30 9.28 4.95 3.56
C LEU A 30 10.06 5.82 4.56
N GLY A 31 9.53 6.03 5.76
CA GLY A 31 10.29 6.65 6.85
C GLY A 31 11.18 5.64 7.56
N ILE A 32 10.59 4.57 8.07
CA ILE A 32 11.27 3.66 9.01
C ILE A 32 12.40 2.89 8.31
N ILE A 33 12.18 2.35 7.12
CA ILE A 33 13.16 1.47 6.46
C ILE A 33 14.43 2.25 6.04
N PRO A 34 14.35 3.37 5.31
CA PRO A 34 15.55 4.12 4.91
C PRO A 34 16.29 4.71 6.11
N ILE A 35 15.57 5.21 7.12
CA ILE A 35 16.19 5.74 8.35
C ILE A 35 16.90 4.61 9.11
N SER A 36 16.25 3.46 9.28
CA SER A 36 16.87 2.31 9.94
C SER A 36 18.07 1.83 9.14
N SER A 37 17.96 1.72 7.81
CA SER A 37 19.05 1.33 6.93
C SER A 37 20.24 2.29 7.03
N TYR A 38 20.02 3.60 7.18
CA TYR A 38 21.08 4.58 7.41
C TYR A 38 21.84 4.26 8.69
N PHE A 39 21.18 4.28 9.84
CA PHE A 39 21.86 4.11 11.14
C PHE A 39 22.47 2.72 11.32
N LEU A 40 21.82 1.69 10.78
CA LEU A 40 22.33 0.33 10.85
C LEU A 40 23.57 0.16 9.96
N SER A 41 23.54 0.67 8.74
CA SER A 41 24.70 0.58 7.84
C SER A 41 25.86 1.46 8.29
N GLU A 42 25.59 2.66 8.82
CA GLU A 42 26.60 3.54 9.39
C GLU A 42 27.37 2.84 10.52
N ARG A 43 26.67 2.17 11.42
CA ARG A 43 27.28 1.58 12.62
C ARG A 43 27.91 0.20 12.39
N TYR A 44 27.33 -0.64 11.53
CA TYR A 44 27.76 -2.04 11.38
C TYR A 44 28.51 -2.35 10.09
N VAL A 45 28.29 -1.58 9.02
CA VAL A 45 28.85 -1.88 7.68
C VAL A 45 29.98 -0.91 7.34
N TRP A 46 29.81 0.36 7.66
CA TRP A 46 30.67 1.43 7.16
C TRP A 46 31.53 2.13 8.23
N ASN A 47 31.57 1.60 9.47
CA ASN A 47 32.38 2.11 10.59
C ASN A 47 32.26 3.64 10.83
N GLY A 48 31.05 4.17 10.71
CA GLY A 48 30.77 5.60 10.92
C GLY A 48 30.90 6.47 9.67
N ASN A 49 31.11 5.91 8.47
CA ASN A 49 31.12 6.70 7.24
C ASN A 49 29.70 7.02 6.76
N SER A 50 29.22 8.20 7.16
CA SER A 50 27.90 8.74 6.83
C SER A 50 27.61 8.81 5.32
N ASN A 51 28.61 9.06 4.46
CA ASN A 51 28.38 9.15 3.01
C ASN A 51 27.94 7.81 2.40
N TYR A 52 28.60 6.72 2.77
CA TYR A 52 28.23 5.38 2.29
C TYR A 52 26.91 4.90 2.90
N ALA A 53 26.65 5.26 4.16
CA ALA A 53 25.37 4.98 4.82
C ALA A 53 24.21 5.72 4.14
N ALA A 54 24.40 6.98 3.76
CA ALA A 54 23.41 7.78 3.03
C ALA A 54 23.09 7.16 1.67
N ILE A 55 24.11 6.72 0.91
CA ILE A 55 23.90 6.03 -0.38
C ILE A 55 23.09 4.74 -0.15
N THR A 56 23.39 3.98 0.89
CA THR A 56 22.67 2.75 1.25
C THR A 56 21.20 3.04 1.59
N ALA A 57 20.93 4.13 2.31
CA ALA A 57 19.57 4.54 2.66
C ALA A 57 18.75 4.98 1.44
N VAL A 58 19.36 5.72 0.51
CA VAL A 58 18.70 6.10 -0.77
C VAL A 58 18.40 4.84 -1.59
N PHE A 59 19.33 3.89 -1.64
CA PHE A 59 19.08 2.61 -2.30
C PHE A 59 17.91 1.85 -1.64
N ALA A 60 17.88 1.77 -0.31
CA ALA A 60 16.79 1.14 0.44
C ALA A 60 15.43 1.81 0.17
N ALA A 61 15.36 3.14 0.07
CA ALA A 61 14.12 3.86 -0.26
C ALA A 61 13.58 3.46 -1.65
N ASN A 62 14.45 3.31 -2.65
CA ASN A 62 14.06 2.85 -3.97
C ASN A 62 13.55 1.40 -3.96
N VAL A 63 14.15 0.53 -3.13
CA VAL A 63 13.66 -0.84 -2.93
C VAL A 63 12.26 -0.86 -2.32
N VAL A 64 11.99 0.00 -1.33
CA VAL A 64 10.65 0.15 -0.73
C VAL A 64 9.62 0.59 -1.78
N LEU A 65 9.97 1.56 -2.63
CA LEU A 65 9.12 2.02 -3.72
C LEU A 65 8.78 0.88 -4.69
N VAL A 66 9.79 0.14 -5.17
CA VAL A 66 9.58 -1.00 -6.09
C VAL A 66 8.71 -2.08 -5.42
N THR A 67 8.96 -2.40 -4.16
CA THR A 67 8.16 -3.36 -3.39
C THR A 67 6.69 -2.95 -3.33
N TYR A 68 6.42 -1.67 -3.08
CA TYR A 68 5.06 -1.13 -3.08
C TYR A 68 4.38 -1.22 -4.45
N ILE A 69 5.10 -0.93 -5.54
CA ILE A 69 4.58 -1.07 -6.90
C ILE A 69 4.17 -2.53 -7.16
N ILE A 70 5.02 -3.49 -6.82
CA ILE A 70 4.73 -4.92 -7.00
C ILE A 70 3.51 -5.33 -6.17
N LEU A 71 3.45 -4.94 -4.89
CA LEU A 71 2.33 -5.24 -4.00
C LEU A 71 1.01 -4.64 -4.52
N SER A 72 1.07 -3.43 -5.06
CA SER A 72 -0.08 -2.75 -5.66
C SER A 72 -0.58 -3.49 -6.90
N ILE A 73 0.33 -3.94 -7.79
CA ILE A 73 -0.03 -4.70 -8.99
C ILE A 73 -0.61 -6.08 -8.63
N LEU A 74 -0.08 -6.75 -7.60
CA LEU A 74 -0.59 -8.05 -7.17
C LEU A 74 -2.02 -7.96 -6.61
N GLU A 75 -2.34 -6.87 -5.91
CA GLU A 75 -3.70 -6.63 -5.43
C GLU A 75 -4.67 -6.28 -6.55
N ASP A 76 -4.24 -5.46 -7.52
CA ASP A 76 -5.07 -5.11 -8.69
C ASP A 76 -5.50 -6.36 -9.50
N LYS A 77 -4.68 -7.42 -9.45
CA LYS A 77 -4.98 -8.71 -10.10
C LYS A 77 -5.91 -9.63 -9.30
N SER A 78 -6.16 -9.37 -8.02
CA SER A 78 -7.03 -10.20 -7.20
C SER A 78 -8.47 -9.71 -7.37
N PRO A 79 -9.35 -10.42 -8.12
CA PRO A 79 -10.75 -10.05 -8.16
C PRO A 79 -11.28 -10.18 -6.73
N ALA A 80 -11.76 -9.07 -6.17
CA ALA A 80 -12.45 -9.05 -4.89
C ALA A 80 -13.41 -10.23 -4.85
N SER A 81 -13.17 -11.19 -3.96
CA SER A 81 -14.08 -12.29 -3.72
C SER A 81 -15.41 -11.67 -3.33
N VAL A 82 -16.35 -11.67 -4.28
CA VAL A 82 -17.73 -11.26 -4.10
C VAL A 82 -18.25 -12.00 -2.87
N PRO A 83 -18.54 -11.32 -1.74
CA PRO A 83 -19.37 -11.94 -0.72
C PRO A 83 -20.66 -12.32 -1.44
N PRO A 84 -21.12 -13.58 -1.36
CA PRO A 84 -22.36 -13.95 -2.02
C PRO A 84 -23.46 -13.04 -1.47
N ASP A 85 -23.89 -12.09 -2.30
CA ASP A 85 -25.23 -11.54 -2.25
C ASP A 85 -26.16 -12.74 -2.09
N VAL A 86 -26.80 -12.84 -0.93
CA VAL A 86 -28.01 -13.62 -0.80
C VAL A 86 -29.15 -12.61 -0.91
N PRO A 87 -29.70 -12.35 -2.11
CA PRO A 87 -31.02 -11.77 -2.21
C PRO A 87 -31.99 -12.82 -1.67
N LYS A 88 -32.37 -12.72 -0.39
CA LYS A 88 -33.59 -13.35 0.10
C LYS A 88 -34.73 -12.38 -0.16
N ASP A 89 -35.20 -12.30 -1.40
CA ASP A 89 -36.55 -11.77 -1.64
C ASP A 89 -37.25 -12.45 -2.80
N THR A 90 -38.46 -12.95 -2.47
CA THR A 90 -39.61 -13.18 -3.35
C THR A 90 -39.66 -14.47 -4.18
N LYS A 91 -39.96 -15.59 -3.50
CA LYS A 91 -40.95 -16.58 -3.97
C LYS A 91 -42.03 -16.63 -2.87
N LYS A 92 -43.35 -16.54 -3.08
CA LYS A 92 -44.20 -16.66 -4.27
C LYS A 92 -45.41 -15.72 -4.07
N LYS A 93 -45.83 -15.05 -5.14
CA LYS A 93 -47.24 -14.69 -5.33
C LYS A 93 -47.74 -15.56 -6.49
N GLN A 94 -48.41 -16.65 -6.15
CA GLN A 94 -49.42 -17.33 -6.97
C GLN A 94 -50.29 -18.14 -6.01
#